data_AF-A0A287DGL1-F1
#
_entry.id   AF-A0A287DGL1-F1
#
_cell.length_a   1.000
_cell.length_b   1.000
_cell.length_c   1.000
_cell.angle_alpha   90.00
_cell.angle_beta   90.00
_cell.angle_gamma   90.00
#
_symmetry.space_group_name_H-M   'P 1'
#
loop_
_entity.id
_entity.type
_entity.pdbx_description
1 polymer ?
#
loop_
_entity_poly.entity_id
_entity_poly.type
_entity_poly.pdbx_seq_one_letter_code
_entity_poly.pdbx_strand_id
1 'polypeptide(L)'
;MKLLIPALPSCFLLTLLNIWRAAPEAHASSMDMQAVSATSFLENLMQRYGEGGSLTLQQLKKLLIHLNVGVDRNNATQPGQGHRNLSTCFSSGDLFAAHNFSEESRIGRSELQEFCPTILQQLDSGACTSENQENEE
;
A
#
# COMPACT_ATOMS: atom_id res chain seq x y z
N MET A 1 -76.75 37.71 -19.94
CA MET A 1 -75.46 37.22 -20.45
C MET A 1 -74.39 37.48 -19.40
N LYS A 2 -73.89 36.44 -18.73
CA LYS A 2 -72.70 36.51 -17.87
C LYS A 2 -71.81 35.34 -18.26
N LEU A 3 -70.58 35.65 -18.66
CA LEU A 3 -69.60 34.70 -19.18
C LEU A 3 -69.25 33.65 -18.12
N LEU A 4 -69.31 32.37 -18.52
CA LEU A 4 -68.73 31.26 -17.81
C LEU A 4 -67.22 31.26 -18.11
N ILE A 5 -66.38 31.48 -17.11
CA ILE A 5 -64.92 31.32 -17.21
C ILE A 5 -64.60 29.87 -16.82
N PRO A 6 -63.95 29.05 -17.67
CA PRO A 6 -63.52 27.73 -17.27
C PRO A 6 -62.27 27.85 -16.38
N ALA A 7 -62.36 27.33 -15.16
CA ALA A 7 -61.23 27.18 -14.25
C ALA A 7 -60.45 25.92 -14.63
N LEU A 8 -59.33 26.09 -15.33
CA LEU A 8 -58.26 25.12 -15.47
C LEU A 8 -56.95 25.93 -15.53
N PRO A 9 -55.78 25.46 -15.01
CA PRO A 9 -55.48 24.10 -14.57
C PRO A 9 -54.38 23.96 -13.48
N SER A 10 -54.71 23.53 -12.26
CA SER A 10 -53.66 23.04 -11.32
C SER A 10 -53.13 21.66 -11.71
N CYS A 11 -53.92 20.86 -12.44
CA CYS A 11 -53.55 19.48 -12.79
C CYS A 11 -52.59 19.38 -13.99
N PHE A 12 -52.58 20.35 -14.93
CA PHE A 12 -51.67 20.29 -16.09
C PHE A 12 -50.20 20.54 -15.71
N LEU A 13 -49.95 21.29 -14.63
CA LEU A 13 -48.58 21.53 -14.16
C LEU A 13 -48.00 20.28 -13.48
N LEU A 14 -48.85 19.48 -12.83
CA LEU A 14 -48.42 18.24 -12.17
C LEU A 14 -48.10 17.12 -13.17
N THR A 15 -48.72 17.10 -14.35
CA THR A 15 -48.38 16.10 -15.39
C THR A 15 -47.04 16.41 -16.07
N LEU A 16 -46.69 17.68 -16.26
CA LEU A 16 -45.40 18.08 -16.85
C LEU A 16 -44.20 17.77 -15.94
N LEU A 17 -44.35 17.90 -14.61
CA LEU A 17 -43.28 17.61 -13.64
C LEU A 17 -42.93 16.11 -13.53
N ASN A 18 -43.84 15.21 -13.88
CA ASN A 18 -43.59 13.78 -13.85
C ASN A 18 -42.86 13.25 -15.10
N ILE A 19 -42.86 14.01 -16.21
CA ILE A 19 -42.21 13.62 -17.46
C ILE A 19 -40.70 13.91 -17.41
N TRP A 20 -40.25 14.86 -16.57
CA TRP A 20 -38.82 15.15 -16.36
C TRP A 20 -38.08 14.16 -15.45
N ARG A 21 -38.79 13.21 -14.83
CA ARG A 21 -38.18 12.22 -13.92
C ARG A 21 -37.77 10.91 -14.60
N ALA A 22 -38.08 10.75 -15.89
CA ALA A 22 -37.68 9.60 -16.69
C ALA A 22 -36.61 10.02 -17.70
N ALA A 23 -35.47 10.53 -17.21
CA ALA A 23 -34.25 10.42 -17.99
C ALA A 23 -33.88 8.93 -17.99
N PRO A 24 -33.61 8.32 -19.15
CA PRO A 24 -32.96 7.02 -19.14
C PRO A 24 -31.61 7.25 -18.47
N GLU A 25 -31.37 6.61 -17.33
CA GLU A 25 -30.01 6.38 -16.89
C GLU A 25 -29.35 5.60 -18.02
N ALA A 26 -28.68 6.31 -18.91
CA ALA A 26 -27.53 5.76 -19.57
C ALA A 26 -26.67 5.28 -18.40
N HIS A 27 -26.63 3.96 -18.20
CA HIS A 27 -25.53 3.31 -17.53
C HIS A 27 -24.29 3.69 -18.34
N ALA A 28 -23.78 4.91 -18.11
CA ALA A 28 -22.37 5.14 -18.09
C ALA A 28 -21.89 4.06 -17.14
N SER A 29 -21.37 2.98 -17.72
CA SER A 29 -20.39 2.16 -17.06
C SER A 29 -19.33 3.16 -16.64
N SER A 30 -19.49 3.71 -15.43
CA SER A 30 -18.41 4.33 -14.73
C SER A 30 -17.43 3.19 -14.65
N MET A 31 -16.47 3.21 -15.58
CA MET A 31 -15.18 2.60 -15.35
C MET A 31 -14.84 3.12 -13.96
N ASP A 32 -15.05 2.27 -12.96
CA ASP A 32 -14.68 2.53 -11.59
C ASP A 32 -13.16 2.66 -11.71
N MET A 33 -12.69 3.88 -11.97
CA MET A 33 -11.30 4.21 -11.81
C MET A 33 -11.11 4.09 -10.31
N GLN A 34 -10.86 2.87 -9.87
CA GLN A 34 -10.60 2.55 -8.48
C GLN A 34 -9.46 3.46 -8.06
N ALA A 35 -9.83 4.51 -7.34
CA ALA A 35 -8.91 5.55 -6.96
C ALA A 35 -7.82 4.89 -6.12
N VAL A 36 -6.57 5.05 -6.55
CA VAL A 36 -5.42 4.51 -5.83
C VAL A 36 -5.43 5.11 -4.42
N SER A 37 -5.56 4.26 -3.41
CA SER A 37 -5.54 4.65 -2.00
C SER A 37 -4.18 4.34 -1.36
N ALA A 38 -3.87 4.98 -0.24
CA ALA A 38 -2.65 4.65 0.51
C ALA A 38 -2.59 3.17 0.93
N THR A 39 -3.73 2.59 1.32
CA THR A 39 -3.83 1.17 1.66
C THR A 39 -3.57 0.25 0.48
N SER A 40 -3.91 0.65 -0.75
CA SER A 40 -3.72 -0.19 -1.94
C SER A 40 -2.25 -0.59 -2.16
N PHE A 41 -1.29 0.25 -1.79
CA PHE A 41 0.14 -0.07 -1.88
C PHE A 41 0.55 -1.16 -0.87
N LEU A 42 0.10 -1.01 0.39
CA LEU A 42 0.35 -2.01 1.43
C LEU A 42 -0.30 -3.34 1.05
N GLU A 43 -1.56 -3.33 0.62
CA GLU A 43 -2.26 -4.53 0.15
C GLU A 43 -1.50 -5.22 -0.99
N ASN A 44 -1.00 -4.45 -1.97
CA ASN A 44 -0.26 -5.02 -3.09
C ASN A 44 1.03 -5.72 -2.63
N LEU A 45 1.77 -5.13 -1.68
CA LEU A 45 2.97 -5.74 -1.11
C LEU A 45 2.65 -7.01 -0.32
N MET A 46 1.61 -6.96 0.54
CA MET A 46 1.17 -8.11 1.33
C MET A 46 0.72 -9.26 0.41
N GLN A 47 0.02 -8.97 -0.68
CA GLN A 47 -0.42 -9.97 -1.65
C GLN A 47 0.75 -10.54 -2.48
N ARG A 48 1.74 -9.72 -2.82
CA ARG A 48 2.87 -10.14 -3.67
C ARG A 48 3.87 -11.01 -2.92
N TYR A 49 4.16 -10.68 -1.67
CA TYR A 49 5.22 -11.34 -0.89
C TYR A 49 4.70 -12.23 0.24
N GLY A 50 3.53 -11.94 0.79
CA GLY A 50 2.96 -12.65 1.93
C GLY A 50 2.02 -13.79 1.55
N GLU A 51 1.57 -14.50 2.59
CA GLU A 51 0.53 -15.53 2.50
C GLU A 51 -0.37 -15.44 3.74
N GLY A 52 -1.68 -15.66 3.56
CA GLY A 52 -2.64 -15.61 4.68
C GLY A 52 -2.71 -14.25 5.39
N GLY A 53 -2.37 -13.15 4.71
CA GLY A 53 -2.41 -11.80 5.27
C GLY A 53 -1.20 -11.41 6.13
N SER A 54 -0.11 -12.17 6.10
CA SER A 54 1.14 -11.87 6.79
C SER A 54 2.37 -12.26 5.96
N LEU A 55 3.54 -11.74 6.31
CA LEU A 55 4.82 -12.22 5.82
C LEU A 55 5.53 -13.04 6.91
N THR A 56 6.20 -14.10 6.50
CA THR A 56 7.31 -14.70 7.27
C THR A 56 8.57 -13.84 7.15
N LEU A 57 9.56 -14.02 8.03
CA LEU A 57 10.86 -13.35 7.88
C LEU A 57 11.53 -13.66 6.53
N GLN A 58 11.40 -14.89 6.04
CA GLN A 58 11.94 -15.27 4.73
C GLN A 58 11.26 -14.53 3.57
N GLN A 59 9.94 -14.30 3.66
CA GLN A 59 9.21 -13.50 2.68
C GLN A 59 9.57 -12.02 2.75
N LEU A 60 9.72 -11.47 3.96
CA LEU A 60 10.20 -10.10 4.14
C LEU A 60 11.64 -9.93 3.61
N LYS A 61 12.53 -10.91 3.85
CA LYS A 61 13.90 -10.93 3.30
C LYS A 61 13.88 -10.90 1.76
N LYS A 62 12.98 -11.66 1.12
CA LYS A 62 12.80 -11.60 -0.35
C LYS A 62 12.37 -10.22 -0.85
N LEU A 63 11.49 -9.54 -0.13
CA LEU A 63 11.13 -8.15 -0.45
C LEU A 63 12.35 -7.23 -0.34
N LEU A 64 13.12 -7.34 0.73
CA LEU A 64 14.33 -6.53 0.93
C LEU A 64 15.36 -6.74 -0.18
N ILE A 65 15.64 -8.00 -0.54
CA ILE A 65 16.54 -8.35 -1.64
C ILE A 65 16.05 -7.74 -2.96
N HIS A 66 14.74 -7.82 -3.26
CA HIS A 66 14.18 -7.23 -4.47
C HIS A 66 14.37 -5.71 -4.55
N LEU A 67 14.39 -5.03 -3.40
CA LEU A 67 14.62 -3.60 -3.29
C LEU A 67 16.11 -3.23 -3.20
N ASN A 68 17.03 -4.21 -3.27
CA ASN A 68 18.45 -4.03 -2.99
C ASN A 68 18.72 -3.42 -1.60
N VAL A 69 17.91 -3.81 -0.62
CA VAL A 69 18.07 -3.43 0.80
C VAL A 69 18.70 -4.58 1.57
N GLY A 70 19.81 -4.24 2.22
CA GLY A 70 20.57 -5.09 3.10
C GLY A 70 21.52 -6.06 2.39
N VAL A 71 22.46 -6.62 3.15
CA VAL A 71 23.44 -7.60 2.67
C VAL A 71 23.14 -9.01 3.17
N ASP A 72 23.41 -10.02 2.33
CA ASP A 72 23.26 -11.42 2.70
C ASP A 72 24.48 -11.94 3.47
N ARG A 73 24.73 -11.39 4.66
CA ARG A 73 25.79 -11.88 5.55
C ARG A 73 25.24 -13.01 6.42
N ASN A 74 25.31 -14.23 5.90
CA ASN A 74 24.98 -15.47 6.63
C ASN A 74 25.87 -15.69 7.89
N ASN A 75 26.97 -14.94 8.02
CA ASN A 75 27.94 -15.02 9.12
C ASN A 75 28.22 -13.64 9.76
N ALA A 76 27.22 -12.75 9.86
CA ALA A 76 27.40 -11.53 10.64
C ALA A 76 27.58 -11.90 12.12
N THR A 77 28.78 -11.66 12.64
CA THR A 77 29.08 -11.68 14.08
C THR A 77 28.00 -10.87 14.80
N GLN A 78 27.52 -11.38 15.94
CA GLN A 78 26.43 -10.85 16.76
C GLN A 78 26.23 -9.33 16.61
N PRO A 79 24.97 -8.85 16.51
CA PRO A 79 24.69 -7.42 16.46
C PRO A 79 25.37 -6.74 17.65
N GLY A 80 26.50 -6.09 17.39
CA GLY A 80 27.28 -5.39 18.39
C GLY A 80 26.38 -4.29 18.92
N GLN A 81 26.07 -4.37 20.21
CA GLN A 81 25.27 -3.39 20.93
C GLN A 81 26.05 -2.06 20.97
N GLY A 82 25.91 -1.27 19.93
CA GLY A 82 26.54 0.03 19.77
C GLY A 82 25.79 0.85 18.73
N HIS A 83 25.93 2.17 18.79
CA HIS A 83 25.34 3.06 17.80
C HIS A 83 26.10 2.90 16.48
N ARG A 84 25.65 1.96 15.64
CA ARG A 84 26.19 1.76 14.30
C ARG A 84 25.74 2.93 13.42
N ASN A 85 26.64 3.38 12.55
CA ASN A 85 26.35 4.46 11.62
C ASN A 85 25.21 4.03 10.68
N LEU A 86 24.11 4.79 10.63
CA LEU A 86 22.97 4.46 9.78
C LEU A 86 23.28 4.52 8.28
N SER A 87 24.42 5.12 7.90
CA SER A 87 24.95 5.12 6.53
C SER A 87 25.65 3.82 6.12
N THR A 88 25.64 2.76 6.93
CA THR A 88 26.14 1.43 6.54
C THR A 88 25.02 0.53 6.01
N CYS A 89 25.35 -0.41 5.13
CA CYS A 89 24.38 -1.43 4.72
C CYS A 89 24.24 -2.49 5.81
N PHE A 90 23.04 -2.64 6.36
CA PHE A 90 22.77 -3.61 7.41
C PHE A 90 22.37 -4.97 6.82
N SER A 91 22.71 -6.07 7.49
CA SER A 91 22.17 -7.37 7.08
C SER A 91 20.65 -7.43 7.31
N SER A 92 19.92 -8.27 6.58
CA SER A 92 18.49 -8.45 6.86
C SER A 92 18.25 -8.88 8.32
N GLY A 93 19.15 -9.67 8.90
CA GLY A 93 19.09 -10.07 10.31
C GLY A 93 19.22 -8.90 11.29
N ASP A 94 20.16 -7.97 11.05
CA ASP A 94 20.27 -6.76 11.87
C ASP A 94 19.02 -5.88 11.76
N LEU A 95 18.45 -5.77 10.55
CA LEU A 95 17.22 -5.02 10.31
C LEU A 95 16.02 -5.67 11.02
N PHE A 96 15.91 -6.99 11.01
CA PHE A 96 14.86 -7.71 11.73
C PHE A 96 15.01 -7.59 13.25
N ALA A 97 16.23 -7.68 13.76
CA ALA A 97 16.52 -7.53 15.18
C ALA A 97 16.17 -6.12 15.69
N ALA A 98 16.37 -5.07 14.89
CA ALA A 98 15.99 -3.70 15.25
C ALA A 98 14.47 -3.53 15.49
N HIS A 99 13.66 -4.42 14.92
CA HIS A 99 12.20 -4.46 15.09
C HIS A 99 11.74 -5.61 16.01
N ASN A 100 12.67 -6.27 16.71
CA ASN A 100 12.41 -7.44 17.55
C ASN A 100 11.71 -8.60 16.83
N PHE A 101 11.95 -8.78 15.53
CA PHE A 101 11.41 -9.92 14.80
C PHE A 101 12.27 -11.18 15.03
N SER A 102 11.60 -12.30 15.26
CA SER A 102 12.16 -13.65 15.34
C SER A 102 11.77 -14.51 14.13
N GLU A 103 12.38 -15.67 13.95
CA GLU A 103 12.06 -16.60 12.84
C GLU A 103 10.57 -17.02 12.81
N GLU A 104 9.91 -17.06 13.95
CA GLU A 104 8.49 -17.39 14.11
C GLU A 104 7.56 -16.20 13.89
N SER A 105 8.11 -14.99 13.72
CA SER A 105 7.32 -13.77 13.57
C SER A 105 6.46 -13.80 12.32
N ARG A 106 5.23 -13.33 12.48
CA ARG A 106 4.27 -13.07 11.40
C ARG A 106 4.12 -11.56 11.27
N ILE A 107 4.66 -11.00 10.20
CA ILE A 107 4.69 -9.56 9.95
C ILE A 107 3.38 -9.22 9.26
N GLY A 108 2.49 -8.57 10.00
CA GLY A 108 1.22 -8.09 9.49
C GLY A 108 1.34 -6.71 8.86
N ARG A 109 0.18 -6.09 8.67
CA ARG A 109 0.05 -4.77 8.04
C ARG A 109 0.70 -3.66 8.88
N SER A 110 0.46 -3.66 10.18
CA SER A 110 1.00 -2.64 11.09
C SER A 110 2.51 -2.76 11.16
N GLU A 111 3.01 -3.99 11.31
CA GLU A 111 4.43 -4.26 11.42
C GLU A 111 5.16 -3.86 10.12
N LEU A 112 4.60 -4.16 8.95
CA LEU A 112 5.19 -3.71 7.69
C LEU A 112 5.17 -2.18 7.54
N GLN A 113 4.11 -1.51 7.99
CA GLN A 113 4.05 -0.03 8.00
C GLN A 113 5.11 0.59 8.92
N GLU A 114 5.31 0.01 10.10
CA GLU A 114 6.35 0.43 11.05
C GLU A 114 7.77 0.12 10.54
N PHE A 115 7.91 -0.91 9.72
CA PHE A 115 9.17 -1.30 9.09
C PHE A 115 9.54 -0.41 7.88
N CYS A 116 8.57 0.23 7.22
CA CYS A 116 8.80 1.06 6.03
C CYS A 116 9.88 2.14 6.19
N PRO A 117 9.96 2.91 7.29
CA PRO A 117 11.04 3.87 7.50
C PRO A 117 12.44 3.24 7.48
N THR A 118 12.58 1.99 7.90
CA THR A 118 13.85 1.26 7.86
C THR A 118 14.25 0.91 6.42
N ILE A 119 13.29 0.47 5.60
CA ILE A 119 13.50 0.25 4.15
C ILE A 119 13.89 1.56 3.47
N LEU A 120 13.12 2.63 3.71
CA LEU A 120 13.36 3.94 3.10
C LEU A 120 14.73 4.50 3.49
N GLN A 121 15.13 4.35 4.74
CA GLN A 121 16.44 4.82 5.21
C GLN A 121 17.59 4.07 4.53
N GLN A 122 17.51 2.73 4.41
CA GLN A 122 18.54 1.95 3.74
C GLN A 122 18.65 2.30 2.25
N LEU A 123 17.51 2.52 1.57
CA LEU A 123 17.47 2.98 0.19
C LEU A 123 18.09 4.38 0.02
N ASP A 124 17.69 5.34 0.86
CA ASP A 124 18.16 6.73 0.80
C ASP A 124 19.66 6.85 1.06
N SER A 125 20.19 6.03 1.97
CA SER A 125 21.63 6.02 2.27
C SER A 125 22.51 5.56 1.10
N GLY A 126 21.95 4.79 0.15
CA GLY A 126 22.69 4.17 -0.95
C GLY A 126 23.76 3.13 -0.53
N ALA A 127 23.86 2.80 0.77
CA ALA A 127 24.97 2.03 1.32
C ALA A 127 25.04 0.59 0.77
N CYS A 128 23.91 0.01 0.38
CA CYS A 128 23.82 -1.37 -0.12
C CYS A 128 24.18 -1.52 -1.60
N THR A 129 24.26 -0.42 -2.37
CA THR A 129 24.63 -0.48 -3.78
C THR A 129 26.11 -0.84 -3.98
N SER A 130 26.99 -0.37 -3.10
CA SER A 130 28.42 -0.70 -3.14
C SER A 130 28.72 -2.12 -2.65
N GLU A 131 28.03 -2.61 -1.61
CA GLU A 131 28.26 -3.98 -1.10
C GLU A 131 27.73 -5.08 -2.04
N ASN A 132 26.71 -4.77 -2.87
CA ASN A 132 26.22 -5.73 -3.86
C ASN A 132 27.17 -5.88 -5.07
N GLN A 133 27.98 -4.86 -5.38
CA GLN A 133 28.99 -4.93 -6.44
C GLN A 133 30.20 -5.80 -6.04
N GLU A 134 30.58 -5.82 -4.77
CA GLU A 134 31.72 -6.63 -4.28
C GLU A 134 31.44 -8.14 -4.25
N ASN A 135 30.18 -8.58 -4.39
CA ASN A 135 29.83 -9.99 -4.47
C ASN A 135 29.70 -10.51 -5.93
N GLU A 136 29.99 -9.67 -6.93
CA GLU A 136 29.92 -10.01 -8.36
C GLU A 136 31.30 -10.06 -9.07
N GLU A 137 32.43 -9.97 -8.34
CA GLU A 137 33.80 -10.16 -8.87
C GLU A 137 34.43 -11.53 -8.52
#